data_AF-F3FYM5-F1
#
_entry.id   AF-F3FYM5-F1
#
_cell.length_a   1.000
_cell.length_b   1.000
_cell.length_c   1.000
_cell.angle_alpha   90.00
_cell.angle_beta   90.00
_cell.angle_gamma   90.00
#
_symmetry.space_group_name_H-M   'P 1'
#
loop_
_entity.id
_entity.type
_entity.pdbx_description
1 polymer ?
#
loop_
_entity_poly.entity_id
_entity_poly.type
_entity_poly.pdbx_seq_one_letter_code
_entity_poly.pdbx_strand_id
1 'polypeptide(L)' 'MQDIYPLAPLQEGILYHHLTAAQGDPYVLQALFGAESRERLDDFAQALQA' A
#
# COMPACT_ATOMS: atom_id res chain seq x y z
N MET A 1 -19.09 2.32 -19.50
CA MET A 1 -18.36 1.36 -18.66
C MET A 1 -17.15 0.88 -19.43
N GLN A 2 -16.00 1.46 -19.11
CA GLN A 2 -14.68 0.90 -19.42
C GLN A 2 -13.65 1.64 -18.54
N ASP A 3 -13.62 1.30 -17.24
CA ASP A 3 -12.85 2.06 -16.23
C ASP A 3 -11.58 1.33 -15.77
N ILE A 4 -11.15 0.29 -16.50
CA ILE A 4 -9.95 -0.48 -16.18
C ILE A 4 -8.91 -0.26 -17.27
N TYR A 5 -7.86 0.45 -16.90
CA TYR A 5 -6.68 0.67 -17.73
C TYR A 5 -5.69 -0.48 -17.55
N PRO A 6 -4.96 -0.87 -18.61
CA PRO A 6 -3.92 -1.88 -18.49
C PRO A 6 -2.82 -1.40 -17.53
N LEU A 7 -2.19 -2.37 -16.87
CA LEU A 7 -1.04 -2.11 -16.02
C LEU A 7 0.13 -1.60 -16.87
N ALA A 8 0.91 -0.69 -16.31
CA ALA A 8 2.21 -0.35 -16.86
C ALA A 8 3.20 -1.53 -16.65
N PRO A 9 4.28 -1.65 -17.45
CA PRO A 9 5.19 -2.79 -17.37
C PRO A 9 5.76 -3.08 -15.97
N LEU A 10 6.02 -2.04 -15.16
CA LEU A 10 6.46 -2.22 -13.78
C LEU A 10 5.37 -2.85 -12.90
N GLN A 11 4.13 -2.42 -13.07
CA GLN A 11 3.00 -2.94 -12.30
C GLN A 11 2.72 -4.41 -12.64
N GLU A 12 2.90 -4.81 -13.90
CA GLU A 12 2.82 -6.22 -14.32
C GLU A 12 3.87 -7.08 -13.62
N GLY A 13 5.12 -6.61 -13.56
CA GLY A 13 6.20 -7.30 -12.85
C GLY A 13 5.93 -7.42 -11.34
N ILE A 14 5.38 -6.37 -10.73
CA ILE A 14 4.98 -6.38 -9.31
C ILE A 14 3.89 -7.42 -9.06
N LEU A 15 2.85 -7.43 -9.89
CA LEU A 15 1.75 -8.38 -9.79
C LEU A 15 2.22 -9.83 -9.93
N TYR A 16 3.15 -10.09 -10.85
CA TYR A 16 3.70 -11.44 -11.03
C TYR A 16 4.39 -11.96 -9.76
N HIS A 17 5.28 -11.18 -9.12
CA HIS A 17 5.94 -11.67 -7.91
C HIS A 17 4.97 -11.76 -6.72
N HIS A 18 3.98 -10.88 -6.62
CA HIS A 18 2.93 -10.99 -5.60
C HIS A 18 2.19 -12.34 -5.73
N LEU A 19 1.78 -12.72 -6.94
CA LEU A 19 1.02 -13.96 -7.18
C LEU A 19 1.87 -15.23 -7.05
N THR A 20 3.17 -15.14 -7.31
CA THR A 20 4.09 -16.29 -7.29
C THR A 20 4.85 -16.45 -5.98
N ALA A 21 4.72 -15.50 -5.06
CA ALA A 21 5.40 -15.55 -3.78
C ALA A 21 4.85 -16.70 -2.92
N ALA A 22 5.73 -17.65 -2.58
CA ALA A 22 5.38 -18.76 -1.69
C ALA A 22 5.24 -18.34 -0.22
N GLN A 23 5.90 -17.25 0.18
CA GLN A 23 5.91 -16.76 1.56
C GLN A 23 6.05 -15.23 1.59
N GLY A 24 4.97 -14.55 1.96
CA GLY A 24 4.93 -13.09 2.07
C GLY A 24 5.05 -12.38 0.72
N ASP A 25 4.48 -11.21 0.59
CA ASP A 25 4.61 -10.41 -0.63
C ASP A 25 5.89 -9.55 -0.56
N PRO A 26 6.84 -9.71 -1.51
CA PRO A 26 8.10 -8.97 -1.50
C PRO A 26 7.93 -7.45 -1.70
N TYR A 27 6.76 -7.00 -2.17
CA TYR A 27 6.45 -5.59 -2.39
C TYR A 27 5.65 -4.95 -1.26
N VAL A 28 5.42 -5.66 -0.15
CA VAL A 28 4.88 -5.04 1.07
C VAL A 28 5.92 -4.09 1.67
N LEU A 29 5.64 -2.79 1.56
CA LEU A 29 6.45 -1.75 2.18
C LEU A 29 5.98 -1.54 3.62
N GLN A 30 6.92 -1.60 4.56
CA GLN A 30 6.66 -1.32 5.97
C GLN A 30 7.22 0.05 6.32
N ALA A 31 6.39 0.88 6.94
CA ALA A 31 6.80 2.16 7.49
C ALA A 31 6.32 2.26 8.95
N LEU A 32 7.19 2.73 9.83
CA LEU A 32 6.88 2.96 11.23
C LEU A 32 7.01 4.45 11.51
N PHE A 33 5.94 5.04 12.03
CA PHE A 33 5.89 6.45 12.38
C PHE A 33 5.72 6.61 13.89
N GLY A 34 6.45 7.56 14.47
CA GLY A 34 6.23 8.01 15.84
C GLY A 34 5.23 9.16 15.86
N ALA A 35 4.33 9.15 16.84
CA ALA A 35 3.46 10.29 17.14
C ALA A 35 3.82 10.83 18.53
N GLU A 36 3.89 12.15 18.65
CA GLU A 36 4.23 12.84 19.90
C GLU A 36 3.13 12.69 20.96
N SER A 37 1.88 12.46 20.55
CA SER A 37 0.75 12.21 21.43
C SER A 37 -0.30 11.33 20.74
N ARG A 38 -1.24 10.80 21.55
CA ARG A 38 -2.37 10.04 21.01
C ARG A 38 -3.29 10.89 20.14
N GLU A 39 -3.51 12.14 20.51
CA GLU A 39 -4.33 13.10 19.75
C GLU A 39 -3.79 13.30 18.33
N ARG A 40 -2.47 13.51 18.18
CA ARG A 40 -1.83 13.67 16.86
C ARG A 40 -1.95 12.42 15.99
N LEU A 41 -1.92 11.24 16.60
CA LEU A 41 -2.15 9.98 15.89
C LEU A 41 -3.59 9.87 15.41
N ASP A 42 -4.56 10.23 16.25
CA ASP A 42 -5.97 10.15 15.92
C ASP A 42 -6.34 11.16 14.80
N ASP A 43 -5.79 12.38 14.83
CA ASP A 43 -5.95 13.39 13.76
C ASP A 43 -5.41 12.89 12.42
N PHE A 44 -4.22 12.29 12.42
CA PHE A 44 -3.61 11.72 11.22
C PHE A 44 -4.44 10.58 10.64
N ALA A 45 -4.94 9.69 11.50
CA ALA A 45 -5.79 8.58 11.09
C ALA A 45 -7.13 9.06 10.49
N GLN A 46 -7.74 10.10 11.06
CA GLN A 46 -8.93 10.72 10.49
C GLN A 46 -8.67 11.34 9.12
N ALA A 47 -7.55 12.07 8.96
CA ALA A 47 -7.19 12.69 7.69
C ALA A 47 -6.95 11.66 6.57
N LEU A 48 -6.44 10.47 6.89
CA LEU A 48 -6.26 9.37 5.94
C LEU A 48 -7.55 8.68 5.50
N GLN A 49 -8.63 8.79 6.29
CA GLN A 49 -9.91 8.11 6.05
C GLN A 49 -10.93 8.95 5.27
N ALA A 50 -10.67 10.25 5.08
CA ALA A 50 -11.54 11.19 4.37
C ALA A 50 -11.39 11.07 2.84
#